data_AF-A0A7Y2VNZ0-F1
#
_entry.id   AF-A0A7Y2VNZ0-F1
#
_cell.length_a   1.000
_cell.length_b   1.000
_cell.length_c   1.000
_cell.angle_alpha   90.00
_cell.angle_beta   90.00
_cell.angle_gamma   90.00
#
_symmetry.space_group_name_H-M   'P 1'
#
loop_
_entity.id
_entity.type
_entity.pdbx_description
1 polymer ?
#
loop_
_entity_poly.entity_id
_entity_poly.type
_entity_poly.pdbx_seq_one_letter_code
_entity_poly.pdbx_strand_id
1 'polypeptide(L)'
;MSYLEATNDLYKQAALTPDVGLCCTTNPVWQLPGLSIPTIMQEMNYGCGSTVSASDLVNDPKVLYVGVGGGMELLQFAYFSRQKGGVTGVDVVDEMLSACKRNFKIAEEENPWFRSEFVNLLKGDALNLPIESESIDVAAQNCLFNIFKLEDLKKAVAEMYRVLKPHGRLVMSDPVCEQPMNETLRNDDRLRALCLSGSIPIKDYVKVLTDAGFGTIEIRARKSYRILSPNHYPTEELIHIESIEIAAIKDPMPEDGPCVFSGKTAIYYGGEPYLDDKNGHVLLQNQPLAVCDKTAAALEALKKPIHISESTWHYDGGGCC
;
A
#
# COMPACT_ATOMS: atom_id res chain seq x y z
N MET A 1 17.23 16.78 16.19
CA MET A 1 17.04 16.15 14.87
C MET A 1 15.57 15.83 14.79
N SER A 2 14.90 16.21 13.71
CA SER A 2 13.51 15.80 13.47
C SER A 2 13.48 14.36 12.95
N TYR A 3 12.34 13.69 13.07
CA TYR A 3 12.17 12.34 12.49
C TYR A 3 12.38 12.32 10.97
N LEU A 4 12.08 13.42 10.26
CA LEU A 4 12.30 13.55 8.81
C LEU A 4 13.80 13.66 8.47
N GLU A 5 14.57 14.39 9.27
CA GLU A 5 16.03 14.45 9.13
C GLU A 5 16.67 13.07 9.40
N ALA A 6 16.26 12.40 10.48
CA ALA A 6 16.73 11.05 10.79
C ALA A 6 16.40 10.05 9.67
N THR A 7 15.22 10.18 9.06
CA THR A 7 14.81 9.41 7.89
C THR A 7 15.69 9.71 6.68
N ASN A 8 15.88 10.98 6.35
CA ASN A 8 16.72 11.39 5.23
C ASN A 8 18.15 10.86 5.37
N ASP A 9 18.75 11.00 6.55
CA ASP A 9 20.10 10.52 6.83
C ASP A 9 20.20 8.99 6.72
N LEU A 10 19.22 8.24 7.26
CA LEU A 10 19.18 6.78 7.17
C LEU A 10 19.16 6.32 5.70
N TYR A 11 18.21 6.84 4.91
CA TYR A 11 18.09 6.44 3.51
C TYR A 11 19.21 6.99 2.63
N LYS A 12 19.80 8.15 2.96
CA LYS A 12 21.03 8.60 2.32
C LYS A 12 22.16 7.59 2.51
N GLN A 13 22.34 7.05 3.70
CA GLN A 13 23.35 6.00 3.94
C GLN A 13 23.02 4.72 3.18
N ALA A 14 21.75 4.28 3.20
CA ALA A 14 21.31 3.09 2.46
C ALA A 14 21.51 3.23 0.94
N ALA A 15 21.43 4.45 0.40
CA ALA A 15 21.69 4.74 -1.02
C ALA A 15 23.17 4.56 -1.41
N LEU A 16 24.07 4.79 -0.45
CA LEU A 16 25.51 4.72 -0.64
C LEU A 16 26.04 3.31 -0.33
N THR A 17 25.50 2.68 0.71
CA THR A 17 25.87 1.36 1.19
C THR A 17 24.59 0.56 1.45
N PRO A 18 24.12 -0.23 0.47
CA PRO A 18 22.89 -1.01 0.60
C PRO A 18 22.91 -1.91 1.83
N ASP A 19 21.89 -1.78 2.69
CA ASP A 19 21.68 -2.64 3.85
C ASP A 19 20.51 -3.58 3.62
N VAL A 20 20.79 -4.80 3.16
CA VAL A 20 19.78 -5.83 2.86
C VAL A 20 18.91 -6.17 4.09
N GLY A 21 19.41 -5.90 5.31
CA GLY A 21 18.68 -6.15 6.55
C GLY A 21 17.80 -4.99 7.03
N LEU A 22 17.85 -3.84 6.35
CA LEU A 22 17.14 -2.63 6.77
C LEU A 22 15.62 -2.83 6.79
N CYS A 23 15.09 -3.62 5.84
CA CYS A 23 13.69 -4.03 5.80
C CYS A 23 13.51 -5.54 5.64
N CYS A 24 12.29 -6.02 5.86
CA CYS A 24 12.01 -7.43 6.13
C CYS A 24 11.72 -8.30 4.90
N THR A 25 11.72 -7.74 3.68
CA THR A 25 11.18 -8.47 2.54
C THR A 25 12.05 -9.64 2.12
N THR A 26 11.58 -10.84 2.44
CA THR A 26 11.89 -12.11 1.78
C THR A 26 10.85 -12.46 0.70
N ASN A 27 10.03 -11.49 0.27
CA ASN A 27 9.02 -11.73 -0.77
C ASN A 27 9.73 -12.25 -2.04
N PRO A 28 9.21 -13.32 -2.66
CA PRO A 28 9.79 -13.84 -3.87
C PRO A 28 9.80 -12.74 -4.94
N VAL A 29 10.96 -12.56 -5.56
CA VAL A 29 11.12 -11.61 -6.67
C VAL A 29 10.18 -12.04 -7.78
N TRP A 30 9.32 -11.11 -8.22
CA TRP A 30 8.41 -11.37 -9.33
C TRP A 30 9.22 -11.71 -10.57
N GLN A 31 9.02 -12.91 -11.10
CA GLN A 31 9.58 -13.33 -12.38
C GLN A 31 8.47 -13.33 -13.43
N LEU A 32 8.21 -12.15 -13.99
CA LEU A 32 7.34 -12.04 -15.16
C LEU A 32 8.12 -12.40 -16.43
N PRO A 33 7.47 -12.89 -17.50
CA PRO A 33 8.16 -13.21 -18.75
C PRO A 33 8.99 -12.04 -19.28
N GLY A 34 10.31 -12.22 -19.31
CA GLY A 34 11.27 -11.21 -19.79
C GLY A 34 11.57 -10.08 -18.79
N LEU A 35 11.03 -10.11 -17.57
CA LEU A 35 11.41 -9.21 -16.48
C LEU A 35 12.52 -9.85 -15.63
N SER A 36 13.71 -9.26 -15.66
CA SER A 36 14.81 -9.48 -14.72
C SER A 36 14.89 -8.30 -13.76
N ILE A 37 14.94 -8.57 -12.46
CA ILE A 37 15.19 -7.53 -11.45
C ILE A 37 16.69 -7.54 -11.12
N PRO A 38 17.46 -6.49 -11.45
CA PRO A 38 18.88 -6.43 -11.12
C PRO A 38 19.13 -6.65 -9.63
N THR A 39 20.18 -7.41 -9.27
CA THR A 39 20.50 -7.74 -7.88
C THR A 39 20.62 -6.51 -7.00
N ILE A 40 21.27 -5.44 -7.48
CA ILE A 40 21.42 -4.20 -6.73
C ILE A 40 20.07 -3.53 -6.40
N MET A 41 19.05 -3.68 -7.24
CA MET A 41 17.71 -3.17 -6.93
C MET A 41 17.05 -3.97 -5.81
N GLN A 42 17.31 -5.28 -5.74
CA GLN A 42 16.82 -6.16 -4.67
C GLN A 42 17.51 -5.86 -3.34
N GLU A 43 18.83 -5.62 -3.37
CA GLU A 43 19.62 -5.24 -2.18
C GLU A 43 19.22 -3.86 -1.62
N MET A 44 18.59 -3.03 -2.46
CA MET A 44 18.08 -1.70 -2.12
C MET A 44 16.54 -1.66 -2.00
N ASN A 45 15.90 -2.82 -1.79
CA ASN A 45 14.47 -2.89 -1.51
C ASN A 45 14.22 -2.77 -0.01
N TYR A 46 13.59 -1.66 0.39
CA TYR A 46 13.27 -1.36 1.79
C TYR A 46 11.77 -1.40 2.08
N GLY A 47 11.00 -2.11 1.24
CA GLY A 47 9.55 -2.30 1.41
C GLY A 47 9.18 -3.45 2.35
N CYS A 48 7.89 -3.53 2.69
CA CYS A 48 7.30 -4.55 3.57
C CYS A 48 6.30 -5.49 2.87
N GLY A 49 5.93 -5.18 1.62
CA GLY A 49 4.97 -5.96 0.82
C GLY A 49 5.14 -5.70 -0.68
N SER A 50 4.12 -6.01 -1.47
CA SER A 50 4.05 -5.64 -2.89
C SER A 50 2.95 -4.61 -3.12
N THR A 51 3.24 -3.59 -3.92
CA THR A 51 2.27 -2.58 -4.36
C THR A 51 1.87 -2.77 -5.83
N VAL A 52 2.46 -3.75 -6.50
CA VAL A 52 2.23 -4.06 -7.90
C VAL A 52 1.16 -5.13 -7.99
N SER A 53 0.05 -4.80 -8.65
CA SER A 53 -1.03 -5.72 -8.97
C SER A 53 -1.39 -5.64 -10.45
N ALA A 54 -1.44 -6.78 -11.13
CA ALA A 54 -1.83 -6.83 -12.53
C ALA A 54 -3.27 -6.33 -12.78
N SER A 55 -4.18 -6.52 -11.81
CA SER A 55 -5.56 -6.03 -11.91
C SER A 55 -5.68 -4.51 -11.82
N ASP A 56 -4.73 -3.86 -11.17
CA ASP A 56 -4.67 -2.39 -11.09
C ASP A 56 -3.98 -1.76 -12.30
N LEU A 57 -3.11 -2.52 -12.95
CA LEU A 57 -2.21 -2.01 -13.98
C LEU A 57 -2.71 -2.31 -15.41
N VAL A 58 -4.02 -2.47 -15.56
CA VAL A 58 -4.67 -2.69 -16.85
C VAL A 58 -4.69 -1.42 -17.71
N ASN A 59 -4.58 -1.59 -19.03
CA ASN A 59 -4.67 -0.52 -20.02
C ASN A 59 -3.59 0.58 -19.91
N ASP A 60 -2.35 0.21 -19.60
CA ASP A 60 -1.18 1.12 -19.58
C ASP A 60 -1.41 2.39 -18.73
N PRO A 61 -1.72 2.28 -17.43
CA PRO A 61 -2.08 3.44 -16.61
C PRO A 61 -0.90 4.40 -16.41
N LYS A 62 -1.21 5.66 -16.09
CA LYS A 62 -0.23 6.59 -15.53
C LYS A 62 -0.02 6.26 -14.05
N VAL A 63 1.22 5.94 -13.70
CA VAL A 63 1.59 5.51 -12.36
C VAL A 63 2.42 6.58 -11.66
N LEU A 64 2.11 6.85 -10.39
CA LEU A 64 2.97 7.58 -9.47
C LEU A 64 3.49 6.61 -8.40
N TYR A 65 4.78 6.64 -8.12
CA TYR A 65 5.37 5.91 -7.00
C TYR A 65 6.19 6.87 -6.13
N VAL A 66 5.95 6.86 -4.81
CA VAL A 66 6.63 7.77 -3.87
C VAL A 66 7.51 6.97 -2.92
N GLY A 67 8.79 7.37 -2.80
CA GLY A 67 9.84 6.60 -2.12
C GLY A 67 10.47 5.58 -3.07
N VAL A 68 11.27 6.04 -4.03
CA VAL A 68 11.70 5.23 -5.19
C VAL A 68 12.72 4.15 -4.84
N GLY A 69 13.46 4.33 -3.74
CA GLY A 69 14.53 3.42 -3.32
C GLY A 69 15.53 3.10 -4.44
N GLY A 70 15.89 1.83 -4.58
CA GLY A 70 16.77 1.35 -5.66
C GLY A 70 16.13 1.35 -7.06
N GLY A 71 14.83 1.63 -7.19
CA GLY A 71 14.09 1.64 -8.46
C GLY A 71 13.40 0.32 -8.83
N MET A 72 13.31 -0.65 -7.90
CA MET A 72 12.72 -1.97 -8.16
C MET A 72 11.23 -1.85 -8.57
N GLU A 73 10.42 -1.17 -7.77
CA GLU A 73 8.99 -1.00 -8.04
C GLU A 73 8.76 -0.19 -9.31
N LEU A 74 9.58 0.83 -9.59
CA LEU A 74 9.49 1.60 -10.82
C LEU A 74 9.70 0.74 -12.07
N LEU A 75 10.68 -0.19 -12.02
CA LEU A 75 10.90 -1.16 -13.09
C LEU A 75 9.70 -2.11 -13.24
N GLN A 76 9.12 -2.57 -12.13
CA GLN A 76 7.93 -3.42 -12.14
C GLN A 76 6.70 -2.69 -12.69
N PHE A 77 6.45 -1.44 -12.31
CA PHE A 77 5.37 -0.63 -12.88
C PHE A 77 5.59 -0.36 -14.38
N ALA A 78 6.83 -0.07 -14.80
CA ALA A 78 7.18 0.14 -16.20
C ALA A 78 6.96 -1.12 -17.05
N TYR A 79 6.99 -2.32 -16.46
CA TYR A 79 6.64 -3.56 -17.16
C TYR A 79 5.19 -3.54 -17.66
N PHE A 80 4.26 -2.98 -16.87
CA PHE A 80 2.84 -2.84 -17.21
C PHE A 80 2.48 -1.52 -17.90
N SER A 81 3.34 -0.50 -17.82
CA SER A 81 3.16 0.80 -18.47
C SER A 81 4.40 1.15 -19.29
N ARG A 82 4.50 0.54 -20.49
CA ARG A 82 5.68 0.65 -21.38
C ARG A 82 5.62 1.89 -22.28
N GLN A 83 5.17 3.00 -21.74
CA GLN A 83 5.05 4.28 -22.43
C GLN A 83 6.04 5.29 -21.85
N LYS A 84 6.54 6.19 -22.70
CA LYS A 84 7.43 7.26 -22.26
C LYS A 84 6.76 8.11 -21.17
N GLY A 85 7.40 8.19 -20.00
CA GLY A 85 6.85 8.88 -18.83
C GLY A 85 5.57 8.27 -18.26
N GLY A 86 5.28 7.00 -18.55
CA GLY A 86 4.12 6.28 -18.01
C GLY A 86 4.18 6.08 -16.51
N VAL A 87 5.40 6.00 -15.96
CA VAL A 87 5.67 5.93 -14.53
C VAL A 87 6.37 7.20 -14.08
N THR A 88 5.95 7.77 -12.96
CA THR A 88 6.62 8.88 -12.29
C THR A 88 7.06 8.43 -10.92
N GLY A 89 8.36 8.49 -10.64
CA GLY A 89 8.94 8.22 -9.32
C GLY A 89 9.29 9.52 -8.61
N VAL A 90 8.86 9.67 -7.36
CA VAL A 90 9.16 10.83 -6.50
C VAL A 90 9.95 10.39 -5.28
N ASP A 91 11.07 11.05 -4.99
CA ASP A 91 11.83 10.84 -3.77
C ASP A 91 12.40 12.16 -3.25
N VAL A 92 12.60 12.23 -1.93
CA VAL A 92 13.17 13.41 -1.26
C VAL A 92 14.70 13.31 -1.15
N VAL A 93 15.27 12.11 -1.20
CA VAL A 93 16.70 11.84 -1.01
C VAL A 93 17.43 11.87 -2.36
N ASP A 94 18.33 12.84 -2.55
CA ASP A 94 19.09 13.00 -3.80
C ASP A 94 19.95 11.78 -4.15
N GLU A 95 20.54 11.15 -3.13
CA GLU A 95 21.36 9.96 -3.28
C GLU A 95 20.54 8.76 -3.77
N MET A 96 19.29 8.62 -3.33
CA MET A 96 18.36 7.57 -3.81
C MET A 96 18.00 7.79 -5.27
N LEU A 97 17.63 9.01 -5.66
CA LEU A 97 17.37 9.35 -7.06
C LEU A 97 18.60 9.05 -7.95
N SER A 98 19.80 9.34 -7.44
CA SER A 98 21.05 9.08 -8.15
C SER A 98 21.35 7.58 -8.26
N ALA A 99 21.09 6.80 -7.21
CA ALA A 99 21.22 5.34 -7.23
C ALA A 99 20.23 4.69 -8.20
N CYS A 100 18.95 5.09 -8.13
CA CYS A 100 17.90 4.64 -9.04
C CYS A 100 18.28 4.87 -10.51
N LYS A 101 18.78 6.06 -10.86
CA LYS A 101 19.28 6.37 -12.22
C LYS A 101 20.44 5.47 -12.67
N ARG A 102 21.35 5.09 -11.77
CA ARG A 102 22.44 4.14 -12.10
C ARG A 102 21.88 2.74 -12.31
N ASN A 103 20.97 2.30 -11.45
CA ASN A 103 20.36 0.98 -11.51
C ASN A 103 19.51 0.80 -12.78
N PHE A 104 18.85 1.85 -13.28
CA PHE A 104 18.13 1.79 -14.56
C PHE A 104 19.01 1.43 -15.75
N LYS A 105 20.29 1.81 -15.76
CA LYS A 105 21.22 1.41 -16.84
C LYS A 105 21.43 -0.11 -16.85
N ILE A 106 21.59 -0.69 -15.66
CA ILE A 106 21.72 -2.14 -15.50
C ILE A 106 20.40 -2.82 -15.91
N ALA A 107 19.26 -2.26 -15.50
CA ALA A 107 17.95 -2.78 -15.90
C ALA A 107 17.75 -2.74 -17.42
N GLU A 108 18.20 -1.70 -18.13
CA GLU A 108 18.15 -1.62 -19.61
C GLU A 108 19.02 -2.69 -20.29
N GLU A 109 20.16 -3.05 -19.69
CA GLU A 109 21.04 -4.12 -20.18
C GLU A 109 20.40 -5.51 -19.98
N GLU A 110 19.77 -5.74 -18.82
CA GLU A 110 19.14 -7.02 -18.48
C GLU A 110 17.74 -7.22 -19.10
N ASN A 111 17.04 -6.12 -19.43
CA ASN A 111 15.66 -6.14 -19.91
C ASN A 111 15.54 -5.43 -21.27
N PRO A 112 15.58 -6.16 -22.40
CA PRO A 112 15.57 -5.56 -23.74
C PRO A 112 14.34 -4.66 -24.03
N TRP A 113 13.23 -4.91 -23.34
CA TRP A 113 11.99 -4.14 -23.45
C TRP A 113 11.99 -2.85 -22.63
N PHE A 114 12.82 -2.74 -21.58
CA PHE A 114 12.82 -1.60 -20.69
C PHE A 114 13.61 -0.45 -21.29
N ARG A 115 13.08 0.76 -21.12
CA ARG A 115 13.75 2.01 -21.42
C ARG A 115 13.55 2.94 -20.24
N SER A 116 14.62 3.54 -19.75
CA SER A 116 14.60 4.49 -18.64
C SER A 116 13.68 5.68 -18.90
N GLU A 117 13.43 6.04 -20.16
CA GLU A 117 12.46 7.08 -20.53
C GLU A 117 11.00 6.73 -20.23
N PHE A 118 10.68 5.46 -19.89
CA PHE A 118 9.36 5.09 -19.38
C PHE A 118 9.12 5.67 -17.98
N VAL A 119 10.19 6.07 -17.28
CA VAL A 119 10.14 6.56 -15.91
C VAL A 119 10.64 8.01 -15.82
N ASN A 120 9.79 8.89 -15.29
CA ASN A 120 10.17 10.25 -14.89
C ASN A 120 10.56 10.27 -13.42
N LEU A 121 11.83 10.54 -13.11
CA LEU A 121 12.29 10.70 -11.73
C LEU A 121 12.28 12.17 -11.31
N LEU A 122 11.54 12.48 -10.25
CA LEU A 122 11.37 13.83 -9.71
C LEU A 122 11.86 13.89 -8.25
N LYS A 123 12.50 15.00 -7.91
CA LYS A 123 12.74 15.34 -6.50
C LYS A 123 11.49 15.97 -5.93
N GLY A 124 10.98 15.44 -4.81
CA GLY A 124 9.77 15.94 -4.19
C GLY A 124 9.49 15.31 -2.83
N ASP A 125 8.52 15.88 -2.13
CA ASP A 125 8.07 15.45 -0.82
C ASP A 125 6.63 14.91 -0.94
N ALA A 126 6.32 13.80 -0.26
CA ALA A 126 4.97 13.25 -0.18
C ALA A 126 3.97 14.23 0.46
N LEU A 127 4.44 15.20 1.26
CA LEU A 127 3.62 16.23 1.89
C LEU A 127 3.23 17.37 0.93
N ASN A 128 3.88 17.47 -0.23
CA ASN A 128 3.59 18.46 -1.26
C ASN A 128 4.12 17.94 -2.61
N LEU A 129 3.35 17.06 -3.25
CA LEU A 129 3.77 16.34 -4.44
C LEU A 129 3.88 17.31 -5.64
N PRO A 130 5.00 17.28 -6.39
CA PRO A 130 5.18 18.10 -7.59
C PRO A 130 4.41 17.51 -8.80
N ILE A 131 3.16 17.14 -8.58
CA ILE A 131 2.28 16.42 -9.51
C ILE A 131 0.94 17.17 -9.58
N GLU A 132 0.41 17.31 -10.78
CA GLU A 132 -0.88 17.95 -11.03
C GLU A 132 -2.03 17.16 -10.40
N SER A 133 -3.06 17.86 -9.94
CA SER A 133 -4.27 17.22 -9.43
C SER A 133 -4.93 16.37 -10.51
N GLU A 134 -5.52 15.24 -10.11
CA GLU A 134 -6.31 14.38 -10.99
C GLU A 134 -5.61 13.95 -12.29
N SER A 135 -4.31 13.66 -12.20
CA SER A 135 -3.46 13.33 -13.35
C SER A 135 -2.98 11.87 -13.36
N ILE A 136 -3.09 11.17 -12.23
CA ILE A 136 -2.57 9.81 -12.00
C ILE A 136 -3.71 8.79 -11.91
N ASP A 137 -3.54 7.63 -12.54
CA ASP A 137 -4.50 6.52 -12.47
C ASP A 137 -4.22 5.62 -11.25
N VAL A 138 -2.93 5.30 -11.02
CA VAL A 138 -2.47 4.48 -9.88
C VAL A 138 -1.35 5.21 -9.15
N ALA A 139 -1.56 5.53 -7.89
CA ALA A 139 -0.52 6.01 -6.99
C ALA A 139 -0.09 4.85 -6.08
N ALA A 140 1.20 4.77 -5.75
CA ALA A 140 1.69 3.71 -4.88
C ALA A 140 2.85 4.17 -3.98
N GLN A 141 2.97 3.50 -2.84
CA GLN A 141 4.08 3.67 -1.89
C GLN A 141 4.24 2.40 -1.07
N ASN A 142 5.47 2.09 -0.66
CA ASN A 142 5.76 0.93 0.18
C ASN A 142 6.53 1.37 1.42
N CYS A 143 5.96 1.13 2.60
CA CYS A 143 6.57 1.42 3.89
C CYS A 143 6.91 2.92 4.10
N LEU A 144 6.30 3.84 3.34
CA LEU A 144 6.59 5.28 3.44
C LEU A 144 5.77 5.96 4.53
N PHE A 145 4.47 5.68 4.58
CA PHE A 145 3.54 6.43 5.44
C PHE A 145 3.77 6.18 6.92
N ASN A 146 4.28 5.01 7.28
CA ASN A 146 4.61 4.69 8.66
C ASN A 146 5.71 5.59 9.26
N ILE A 147 6.53 6.23 8.42
CA ILE A 147 7.52 7.19 8.89
C ILE A 147 6.83 8.42 9.46
N PHE A 148 5.72 8.87 8.86
CA PHE A 148 5.06 10.11 9.22
C PHE A 148 4.41 10.07 10.60
N LYS A 149 4.45 11.22 11.29
CA LYS A 149 3.54 11.48 12.40
C LYS A 149 2.14 11.72 11.86
N LEU A 150 1.12 11.52 12.70
CA LEU A 150 -0.28 11.52 12.27
C LEU A 150 -0.70 12.72 11.40
N GLU A 151 -0.28 13.94 11.74
CA GLU A 151 -0.64 15.13 10.97
C GLU A 151 0.03 15.18 9.58
N ASP A 152 1.25 14.68 9.47
CA ASP A 152 1.95 14.60 8.19
C ASP A 152 1.44 13.41 7.36
N LEU A 153 1.04 12.30 8.01
CA LEU A 153 0.36 11.18 7.39
C LEU A 153 -0.95 11.64 6.71
N LYS A 154 -1.79 12.41 7.43
CA LYS A 154 -3.02 12.97 6.88
C LYS A 154 -2.74 13.84 5.64
N LYS A 155 -1.70 14.69 5.67
CA LYS A 155 -1.30 15.51 4.53
C LYS A 155 -0.82 14.66 3.36
N ALA A 156 0.03 13.67 3.60
CA ALA A 156 0.53 12.77 2.55
C ALA A 156 -0.61 12.01 1.86
N VAL A 157 -1.57 11.49 2.64
CA VAL A 157 -2.76 10.82 2.10
C VAL A 157 -3.63 11.79 1.31
N ALA A 158 -3.81 13.03 1.78
CA ALA A 158 -4.55 14.07 1.05
C ALA A 158 -3.87 14.44 -0.28
N GLU A 159 -2.53 14.49 -0.32
CA GLU A 159 -1.77 14.70 -1.54
C GLU A 159 -1.92 13.54 -2.53
N MET A 160 -1.88 12.29 -2.06
CA MET A 160 -2.20 11.13 -2.91
C MET A 160 -3.62 11.22 -3.48
N TYR A 161 -4.61 11.56 -2.65
CA TYR A 161 -5.99 11.74 -3.10
C TYR A 161 -6.13 12.87 -4.13
N ARG A 162 -5.39 13.98 -3.95
CA ARG A 162 -5.38 15.12 -4.86
C ARG A 162 -4.87 14.74 -6.26
N VAL A 163 -3.77 14.01 -6.35
CA VAL A 163 -3.12 13.67 -7.64
C VAL A 163 -3.86 12.57 -8.40
N LEU A 164 -4.62 11.72 -7.70
CA LEU A 164 -5.41 10.66 -8.31
C LEU A 164 -6.61 11.22 -9.08
N LYS A 165 -6.85 10.68 -10.28
CA LYS A 165 -8.10 10.88 -11.03
C LYS A 165 -9.30 10.32 -10.26
N PRO A 166 -10.54 10.74 -10.58
CA PRO A 166 -11.74 9.99 -10.16
C PRO A 166 -11.60 8.50 -10.52
N HIS A 167 -11.94 7.62 -9.58
CA HIS A 167 -11.75 6.15 -9.68
C HIS A 167 -10.29 5.68 -9.77
N GLY A 168 -9.32 6.59 -9.65
CA GLY A 168 -7.92 6.25 -9.42
C GLY A 168 -7.73 5.61 -8.06
N ARG A 169 -6.61 4.92 -7.87
CA ARG A 169 -6.36 4.14 -6.64
C ARG A 169 -4.98 4.39 -6.07
N LEU A 170 -4.92 4.42 -4.75
CA LEU A 170 -3.69 4.39 -3.97
C LEU A 170 -3.45 2.95 -3.51
N VAL A 171 -2.39 2.31 -4.02
CA VAL A 171 -1.97 0.96 -3.62
C VAL A 171 -0.77 1.06 -2.69
N MET A 172 -0.88 0.49 -1.50
CA MET A 172 0.17 0.62 -0.50
C MET A 172 0.40 -0.65 0.31
N SER A 173 1.60 -0.75 0.85
CA SER A 173 1.95 -1.70 1.90
C SER A 173 2.57 -0.95 3.05
N ASP A 174 2.08 -1.13 4.28
CA ASP A 174 2.64 -0.48 5.45
C ASP A 174 2.57 -1.35 6.73
N PRO A 175 3.50 -1.13 7.67
CA PRO A 175 3.43 -1.73 8.99
C PRO A 175 2.30 -1.13 9.84
N VAL A 176 1.58 -1.99 10.53
CA VAL A 176 0.51 -1.68 11.48
C VAL A 176 0.70 -2.43 12.78
N CYS A 177 0.11 -1.89 13.85
CA CYS A 177 0.21 -2.47 15.17
C CYS A 177 -1.08 -2.23 15.94
N GLU A 178 -1.79 -3.30 16.26
CA GLU A 178 -3.03 -3.24 17.06
C GLU A 178 -2.74 -2.96 18.54
N GLN A 179 -1.56 -3.36 19.03
CA GLN A 179 -1.14 -3.09 20.41
C GLN A 179 -0.72 -1.62 20.57
N PRO A 180 -1.04 -0.99 21.72
CA PRO A 180 -0.50 0.32 22.03
C PRO A 180 1.03 0.23 22.19
N MET A 181 1.75 1.21 21.64
CA MET A 181 3.19 1.38 21.89
C MET A 181 3.41 2.49 22.91
N ASN A 182 4.36 2.31 23.81
CA ASN A 182 4.72 3.32 24.79
C ASN A 182 5.36 4.58 24.15
N GLU A 183 5.41 5.66 24.91
CA GLU A 183 5.93 6.95 24.43
C GLU A 183 7.42 6.90 24.06
N THR A 184 8.20 6.05 24.74
CA THR A 184 9.63 5.88 24.46
C THR A 184 9.84 5.36 23.04
N LEU A 185 9.11 4.32 22.64
CA LEU A 185 9.13 3.79 21.28
C LEU A 185 8.60 4.83 20.28
N ARG A 186 7.44 5.44 20.56
CA ARG A 186 6.76 6.39 19.66
C ARG A 186 7.61 7.60 19.29
N ASN A 187 8.48 8.03 20.21
CA ASN A 187 9.36 9.19 20.08
C ASN A 187 10.80 8.83 19.70
N ASP A 188 11.10 7.56 19.41
CA ASP A 188 12.39 7.16 18.83
C ASP A 188 12.37 7.39 17.32
N ASP A 189 13.03 8.47 16.90
CA ASP A 189 13.12 8.89 15.50
C ASP A 189 13.83 7.86 14.61
N ARG A 190 14.77 7.06 15.16
CA ARG A 190 15.45 6.00 14.42
C ARG A 190 14.51 4.83 14.18
N LEU A 191 13.77 4.37 15.19
CA LEU A 191 12.77 3.32 15.03
C LEU A 191 11.63 3.74 14.11
N ARG A 192 11.33 5.05 14.06
CA ARG A 192 10.36 5.62 13.13
C ARG A 192 10.87 5.59 11.69
N ALA A 193 12.12 5.99 11.46
CA ALA A 193 12.78 5.90 10.16
C ALA A 193 12.90 4.45 9.66
N LEU A 194 12.96 3.47 10.57
CA LEU A 194 12.92 2.03 10.27
C LEU A 194 11.51 1.47 10.05
N CYS A 195 10.49 2.32 10.05
CA CYS A 195 9.09 1.94 9.89
C CYS A 195 8.64 0.93 10.97
N LEU A 196 9.05 1.14 12.23
CA LEU A 196 8.64 0.31 13.36
C LEU A 196 7.70 1.08 14.29
N SER A 197 8.17 2.17 14.90
CA SER A 197 7.43 2.88 15.96
C SER A 197 6.29 3.78 15.45
N GLY A 198 6.20 3.95 14.14
CA GLY A 198 5.09 4.65 13.49
C GLY A 198 3.78 3.88 13.48
N SER A 199 3.83 2.56 13.66
CA SER A 199 2.75 1.65 13.32
C SER A 199 1.49 1.95 14.14
N ILE A 200 0.37 2.20 13.46
CA ILE A 200 -0.94 2.46 14.10
C ILE A 200 -1.90 1.29 13.84
N PRO A 201 -2.99 1.16 14.60
CA PRO A 201 -4.02 0.15 14.34
C PRO A 201 -4.63 0.29 12.94
N ILE A 202 -5.05 -0.83 12.34
CA ILE A 202 -5.63 -0.84 10.99
C ILE A 202 -6.84 0.09 10.91
N LYS A 203 -7.67 0.11 11.96
CA LYS A 203 -8.86 0.97 12.03
C LYS A 203 -8.51 2.45 11.91
N ASP A 204 -7.45 2.91 12.59
CA ASP A 204 -7.03 4.31 12.56
C ASP A 204 -6.42 4.66 11.21
N TYR A 205 -5.66 3.73 10.63
CA TYR A 205 -5.08 3.87 9.31
C TYR A 205 -6.16 3.98 8.21
N VAL A 206 -7.13 3.06 8.21
CA VAL A 206 -8.31 3.09 7.32
C VAL A 206 -9.07 4.40 7.51
N LYS A 207 -9.23 4.87 8.75
CA LYS A 207 -9.89 6.15 9.02
C LYS A 207 -9.19 7.32 8.34
N VAL A 208 -7.85 7.39 8.40
CA VAL A 208 -7.10 8.47 7.72
C VAL A 208 -7.36 8.45 6.21
N LEU A 209 -7.40 7.27 5.59
CA LEU A 209 -7.73 7.13 4.17
C LEU A 209 -9.16 7.62 3.87
N THR A 210 -10.14 7.18 4.65
CA THR A 210 -11.54 7.55 4.41
C THR A 210 -11.80 9.04 4.70
N ASP A 211 -11.11 9.62 5.69
CA ASP A 211 -11.19 11.06 6.01
C ASP A 211 -10.63 11.93 4.87
N ALA A 212 -9.68 11.42 4.09
CA ALA A 212 -9.16 12.10 2.90
C ALA A 212 -10.12 12.03 1.70
N GLY A 213 -11.11 11.13 1.73
CA GLY A 213 -12.17 11.03 0.73
C GLY A 213 -12.25 9.71 -0.03
N PHE A 214 -11.41 8.73 0.27
CA PHE A 214 -11.49 7.41 -0.37
C PHE A 214 -12.78 6.67 0.04
N GLY A 215 -13.72 6.51 -0.90
CA GLY A 215 -15.01 5.86 -0.66
C GLY A 215 -14.94 4.34 -0.56
N THR A 216 -13.93 3.72 -1.19
CA THR A 216 -13.73 2.26 -1.19
C THR A 216 -12.32 1.93 -0.70
N ILE A 217 -12.22 1.03 0.28
CA ILE A 217 -10.96 0.51 0.81
C ILE A 217 -10.94 -1.01 0.67
N GLU A 218 -9.94 -1.55 -0.01
CA GLU A 218 -9.71 -2.98 -0.15
C GLU A 218 -8.52 -3.38 0.71
N ILE A 219 -8.70 -4.28 1.68
CA ILE A 219 -7.58 -4.88 2.41
C ILE A 219 -7.21 -6.18 1.73
N ARG A 220 -6.05 -6.17 1.07
CA ARG A 220 -5.60 -7.22 0.15
C ARG A 220 -4.69 -8.25 0.80
N ALA A 221 -3.97 -7.86 1.85
CA ALA A 221 -3.22 -8.80 2.66
C ALA A 221 -2.99 -8.26 4.07
N ARG A 222 -2.79 -9.20 5.01
CA ARG A 222 -2.23 -8.95 6.34
C ARG A 222 -1.22 -10.04 6.65
N LYS A 223 0.02 -9.66 6.97
CA LYS A 223 1.16 -10.58 7.15
C LYS A 223 1.94 -10.19 8.40
N SER A 224 2.54 -11.15 9.10
CA SER A 224 3.47 -10.81 10.19
C SER A 224 4.70 -10.09 9.64
N TYR A 225 5.17 -9.06 10.35
CA TYR A 225 6.30 -8.23 9.90
C TYR A 225 7.49 -8.28 10.88
N ARG A 226 7.31 -7.74 12.10
CA ARG A 226 8.37 -7.69 13.13
C ARG A 226 7.79 -7.83 14.53
N ILE A 227 8.63 -8.23 15.47
CA ILE A 227 8.32 -8.19 16.91
C ILE A 227 9.31 -7.24 17.59
N LEU A 228 8.80 -6.30 18.39
CA LEU A 228 9.62 -5.55 19.33
C LEU A 228 9.57 -6.26 20.67
N SER A 229 10.68 -6.91 21.05
CA SER A 229 10.78 -7.69 22.28
C SER A 229 11.52 -6.93 23.40
N PRO A 230 11.18 -7.14 24.69
CA PRO A 230 11.80 -6.46 25.82
C PRO A 230 13.33 -6.59 25.94
N ASN A 231 13.92 -7.64 25.36
CA ASN A 231 15.37 -7.85 25.36
C ASN A 231 16.13 -7.03 24.28
N HIS A 232 15.43 -6.41 23.33
CA HIS A 232 16.04 -5.61 22.27
C HIS A 232 15.50 -4.17 22.21
N TYR A 233 14.32 -3.92 22.77
CA TYR A 233 13.61 -2.65 22.68
C TYR A 233 13.09 -2.21 24.06
N PRO A 234 12.91 -0.90 24.29
CA PRO A 234 12.38 -0.38 25.55
C PRO A 234 10.86 -0.63 25.66
N THR A 235 10.47 -1.89 25.93
CA THR A 235 9.08 -2.34 26.12
C THR A 235 9.02 -3.40 27.22
N GLU A 236 7.89 -3.53 27.89
CA GLU A 236 7.65 -4.54 28.93
C GLU A 236 7.03 -5.83 28.36
N GLU A 237 6.42 -5.75 27.18
CA GLU A 237 5.75 -6.86 26.49
C GLU A 237 6.22 -7.03 25.05
N LEU A 238 5.89 -8.17 24.45
CA LEU A 238 6.09 -8.40 23.02
C LEU A 238 5.09 -7.54 22.22
N ILE A 239 5.60 -6.67 21.36
CA ILE A 239 4.77 -5.88 20.45
C ILE A 239 4.86 -6.50 19.06
N HIS A 240 3.72 -6.95 18.55
CA HIS A 240 3.57 -7.57 17.24
C HIS A 240 3.24 -6.51 16.19
N ILE A 241 4.14 -6.34 15.23
CA ILE A 241 3.94 -5.49 14.07
C ILE A 241 3.63 -6.40 12.88
N GLU A 242 2.58 -6.05 12.16
CA GLU A 242 2.13 -6.72 10.95
C GLU A 242 2.27 -5.76 9.77
N SER A 243 2.32 -6.28 8.55
CA SER A 243 2.21 -5.51 7.33
C SER A 243 0.83 -5.71 6.75
N ILE A 244 0.20 -4.62 6.31
CA ILE A 244 -1.05 -4.67 5.55
C ILE A 244 -0.81 -4.17 4.13
N GLU A 245 -1.52 -4.76 3.17
CA GLU A 245 -1.59 -4.27 1.80
C GLU A 245 -3.00 -3.73 1.56
N ILE A 246 -3.12 -2.48 1.12
CA ILE A 246 -4.38 -1.79 0.86
C ILE A 246 -4.42 -1.25 -0.56
N ALA A 247 -5.59 -1.33 -1.21
CA ALA A 247 -5.95 -0.41 -2.29
C ALA A 247 -7.09 0.50 -1.83
N ALA A 248 -6.83 1.81 -1.79
CA ALA A 248 -7.81 2.84 -1.49
C ALA A 248 -8.24 3.50 -2.80
N ILE A 249 -9.53 3.40 -3.16
CA ILE A 249 -10.06 3.83 -4.45
C ILE A 249 -10.81 5.14 -4.27
N LYS A 250 -10.53 6.11 -5.15
CA LYS A 250 -11.17 7.43 -5.22
C LYS A 250 -12.57 7.31 -5.83
N ASP A 251 -13.37 6.42 -5.27
CA ASP A 251 -14.80 6.32 -5.52
C ASP A 251 -15.54 7.34 -4.65
N PRO A 252 -16.72 7.81 -5.09
CA PRO A 252 -17.58 8.65 -4.27
C PRO A 252 -17.88 7.99 -2.92
N MET A 253 -17.77 8.77 -1.84
CA MET A 253 -18.17 8.32 -0.51
C MET A 253 -19.68 8.05 -0.47
N PRO A 254 -20.13 6.81 -0.17
CA PRO A 254 -21.55 6.53 0.02
C PRO A 254 -22.13 7.31 1.20
N GLU A 255 -23.44 7.58 1.17
CA GLU A 255 -24.14 8.35 2.23
C GLU A 255 -24.05 7.70 3.62
N ASP A 256 -23.99 6.36 3.66
CA ASP A 256 -23.88 5.53 4.86
C ASP A 256 -22.41 5.20 5.22
N GLY A 257 -21.45 5.90 4.63
CA GLY A 257 -20.02 5.79 4.91
C GLY A 257 -19.25 4.87 3.95
N PRO A 258 -17.94 4.69 4.16
CA PRO A 258 -17.06 4.02 3.22
C PRO A 258 -17.34 2.52 3.11
N CYS A 259 -17.07 1.96 1.94
CA CYS A 259 -17.04 0.52 1.71
C CYS A 259 -15.65 -0.04 2.03
N VAL A 260 -15.49 -0.65 3.21
CA VAL A 260 -14.23 -1.33 3.59
C VAL A 260 -14.38 -2.82 3.37
N PHE A 261 -13.59 -3.39 2.46
CA PHE A 261 -13.56 -4.82 2.15
C PHE A 261 -12.40 -5.48 2.88
N SER A 262 -12.69 -6.09 4.04
CA SER A 262 -11.72 -6.90 4.79
C SER A 262 -11.67 -8.38 4.37
N GLY A 263 -12.30 -8.70 3.23
CA GLY A 263 -12.39 -10.07 2.70
C GLY A 263 -13.58 -10.89 3.23
N LYS A 264 -14.62 -10.24 3.76
CA LYS A 264 -15.85 -10.93 4.19
C LYS A 264 -16.69 -11.38 3.01
N THR A 265 -17.40 -12.49 3.20
CA THR A 265 -18.36 -13.04 2.25
C THR A 265 -19.72 -13.27 2.92
N ALA A 266 -20.78 -13.15 2.14
CA ALA A 266 -22.13 -13.49 2.54
C ALA A 266 -22.66 -14.62 1.64
N ILE A 267 -23.20 -15.68 2.24
CA ILE A 267 -23.81 -16.81 1.53
C ILE A 267 -25.25 -16.96 2.00
N TYR A 268 -26.21 -16.72 1.11
CA TYR A 268 -27.62 -16.98 1.38
C TYR A 268 -27.93 -18.47 1.21
N TYR A 269 -28.50 -19.11 2.23
CA TYR A 269 -28.82 -20.54 2.25
C TYR A 269 -30.32 -20.82 2.49
N GLY A 270 -31.18 -19.83 2.23
CA GLY A 270 -32.63 -19.99 2.37
C GLY A 270 -33.28 -20.80 1.25
N GLY A 271 -34.61 -20.98 1.32
CA GLY A 271 -35.35 -21.81 0.38
C GLY A 271 -35.68 -21.17 -0.98
N GLU A 272 -35.65 -19.84 -1.06
CA GLU A 272 -35.89 -19.10 -2.30
C GLU A 272 -34.63 -19.07 -3.19
N PRO A 273 -34.77 -18.85 -4.51
CA PRO A 273 -33.61 -18.82 -5.42
C PRO A 273 -32.63 -17.68 -5.15
N TYR A 274 -33.12 -16.58 -4.54
CA TYR A 274 -32.31 -15.44 -4.17
C TYR A 274 -32.93 -14.66 -3.01
N LEU A 275 -32.10 -13.83 -2.37
CA LEU A 275 -32.52 -12.81 -1.42
C LEU A 275 -32.07 -11.44 -1.94
N ASP A 276 -33.00 -10.50 -2.04
CA ASP A 276 -32.73 -9.11 -2.38
C ASP A 276 -32.86 -8.27 -1.11
N ASP A 277 -31.78 -7.61 -0.71
CA ASP A 277 -31.73 -6.77 0.50
C ASP A 277 -32.41 -5.41 0.33
N LYS A 278 -32.85 -5.08 -0.89
CA LYS A 278 -33.45 -3.79 -1.29
C LYS A 278 -32.52 -2.59 -1.11
N ASN A 279 -31.22 -2.84 -1.01
CA ASN A 279 -30.16 -1.86 -0.88
C ASN A 279 -29.01 -2.10 -1.88
N GLY A 280 -29.34 -2.74 -3.01
CA GLY A 280 -28.41 -2.95 -4.12
C GLY A 280 -27.69 -4.30 -4.11
N HIS A 281 -27.98 -5.20 -3.16
CA HIS A 281 -27.35 -6.52 -3.09
C HIS A 281 -28.38 -7.64 -3.31
N VAL A 282 -28.08 -8.51 -4.27
CA VAL A 282 -28.84 -9.73 -4.53
C VAL A 282 -27.94 -10.92 -4.23
N LEU A 283 -28.30 -11.71 -3.21
CA LEU A 283 -27.61 -12.92 -2.82
C LEU A 283 -28.28 -14.11 -3.50
N LEU A 284 -27.56 -14.79 -4.39
CA LEU A 284 -28.02 -16.03 -4.99
C LEU A 284 -27.90 -17.18 -3.99
N GLN A 285 -28.84 -18.12 -4.05
CA GLN A 285 -28.85 -19.28 -3.17
C GLN A 285 -27.54 -20.08 -3.29
N ASN A 286 -26.89 -20.32 -2.16
CA ASN A 286 -25.65 -21.08 -2.00
C ASN A 286 -24.44 -20.55 -2.79
N GLN A 287 -24.45 -19.27 -3.19
CA GLN A 287 -23.31 -18.62 -3.83
C GLN A 287 -22.69 -17.55 -2.91
N PRO A 288 -21.36 -17.48 -2.82
CA PRO A 288 -20.69 -16.45 -2.06
C PRO A 288 -20.73 -15.10 -2.79
N LEU A 289 -21.16 -14.07 -2.08
CA LEU A 289 -21.02 -12.69 -2.49
C LEU A 289 -19.98 -12.02 -1.60
N ALA A 290 -18.95 -11.41 -2.20
CA ALA A 290 -18.03 -10.59 -1.42
C ALA A 290 -18.73 -9.29 -1.00
N VAL A 291 -18.62 -8.93 0.28
CA VAL A 291 -19.34 -7.81 0.86
C VAL A 291 -18.40 -6.95 1.70
N CYS A 292 -18.62 -5.64 1.69
CA CYS A 292 -17.90 -4.75 2.59
C CYS A 292 -18.41 -4.91 4.04
N ASP A 293 -17.63 -4.46 5.01
CA ASP A 293 -17.87 -4.69 6.43
C ASP A 293 -19.22 -4.14 6.91
N LYS A 294 -19.65 -2.98 6.38
CA LYS A 294 -20.97 -2.39 6.69
C LYS A 294 -22.11 -3.19 6.06
N THR A 295 -21.94 -3.68 4.82
CA THR A 295 -22.93 -4.54 4.16
C THR A 295 -23.06 -5.87 4.90
N ALA A 296 -21.96 -6.46 5.35
CA ALA A 296 -21.95 -7.68 6.15
C ALA A 296 -22.78 -7.51 7.44
N ALA A 297 -22.57 -6.40 8.16
CA ALA A 297 -23.34 -6.08 9.37
C ALA A 297 -24.84 -5.84 9.07
N ALA A 298 -25.15 -5.14 7.97
CA ALA A 298 -26.54 -4.91 7.55
C ALA A 298 -27.27 -6.21 7.19
N LEU A 299 -26.61 -7.13 6.47
CA LEU A 299 -27.15 -8.44 6.12
C LEU A 299 -27.37 -9.32 7.35
N GLU A 300 -26.45 -9.31 8.31
CA GLU A 300 -26.60 -10.02 9.59
C GLU A 300 -27.84 -9.53 10.36
N ALA A 301 -28.09 -8.21 10.35
CA ALA A 301 -29.24 -7.61 11.01
C ALA A 301 -30.60 -8.02 10.40
N LEU A 302 -30.65 -8.49 9.16
CA LEU A 302 -31.89 -8.95 8.50
C LEU A 302 -32.47 -10.22 9.15
N LYS A 303 -31.68 -10.97 9.93
CA LYS A 303 -32.07 -12.25 10.54
C LYS A 303 -32.65 -13.24 9.50
N LYS A 304 -32.08 -13.24 8.30
CA LYS A 304 -32.36 -14.17 7.21
C LYS A 304 -31.34 -15.32 7.24
N PRO A 305 -31.59 -16.44 6.54
CA PRO A 305 -30.61 -17.53 6.45
C PRO A 305 -29.43 -17.11 5.56
N ILE A 306 -28.56 -16.28 6.12
CA ILE A 306 -27.33 -15.77 5.51
C ILE A 306 -26.19 -16.15 6.45
N HIS A 307 -25.17 -16.79 5.93
CA HIS A 307 -23.90 -16.96 6.62
C HIS A 307 -22.99 -15.78 6.26
N ILE A 308 -22.45 -15.10 7.27
CA ILE A 308 -21.42 -14.08 7.12
C ILE A 308 -20.09 -14.67 7.60
N SER A 309 -19.05 -14.61 6.76
CA SER A 309 -17.73 -15.06 7.15
C SER A 309 -16.99 -14.03 8.02
N GLU A 310 -16.03 -14.51 8.80
CA GLU A 310 -15.00 -13.64 9.38
C GLU A 310 -14.15 -12.97 8.30
N SER A 311 -13.41 -11.92 8.67
CA SER A 311 -12.47 -11.24 7.78
C SER A 311 -11.28 -12.15 7.46
N THR A 312 -11.00 -12.36 6.17
CA THR A 312 -9.81 -13.07 5.70
C THR A 312 -8.59 -12.16 5.59
N TRP A 313 -8.80 -10.82 5.63
CA TRP A 313 -7.81 -9.79 5.32
C TRP A 313 -7.21 -9.93 3.92
N HIS A 314 -7.97 -10.57 3.03
CA HIS A 314 -7.60 -10.82 1.65
C HIS A 314 -8.81 -10.60 0.75
N TYR A 315 -8.83 -9.44 0.09
CA TYR A 315 -9.80 -9.09 -0.93
C TYR A 315 -9.08 -8.70 -2.22
N ASP A 316 -9.42 -9.34 -3.33
CA ASP A 316 -8.78 -9.17 -4.63
C ASP A 316 -9.75 -8.75 -5.76
N GLY A 317 -10.92 -8.20 -5.39
CA GLY A 317 -11.87 -7.60 -6.33
C GLY A 317 -13.14 -8.41 -6.62
N GLY A 318 -13.43 -9.48 -5.89
CA GLY A 318 -14.72 -10.19 -6.02
C GLY A 318 -14.76 -11.57 -5.34
N GLY A 319 -15.97 -12.11 -5.15
CA GLY A 319 -16.15 -13.48 -4.64
C GLY A 319 -15.78 -14.53 -5.68
N CYS A 320 -15.83 -15.81 -5.30
CA CYS A 320 -15.56 -16.94 -6.21
C CYS A 320 -16.51 -17.01 -7.44
N CYS A 321 -17.55 -16.19 -7.49
CA CYS A 321 -18.65 -16.26 -8.45
C CYS A 321 -19.02 -14.88 -9.00
#